data_AF-A0A9E4WPP2-F1
#
_entry.id   AF-A0A9E4WPP2-F1
#
_cell.length_a   1.000
_cell.length_b   1.000
_cell.length_c   1.000
_cell.angle_alpha   90.00
_cell.angle_beta   90.00
_cell.angle_gamma   90.00
#
_symmetry.space_group_name_H-M   'P 1'
#
loop_
_entity.id
_entity.type
_entity.pdbx_description
1 polymer ?
#
loop_
_entity_poly.entity_id
_entity_poly.type
_entity_poly.pdbx_seq_one_letter_code
_entity_poly.pdbx_strand_id
1 'polypeptide(L)'
;VPSCAEGGVFGVLPGTIGALQATEALKLLLDIGEPMIGRLLLFDALEMSFDELRLKKNPNCRVCSENPEVTELIDYEAFCGVPGHDEEAGQLPSEWEIEPTELAQRLERGERVRLIDVREPHELDISRIEGAELFPLGGLAASLHEFDSADEMVIFCKSGSRSARAVELLAGAGFRKLKNLRGGINAWAREVDSSLPLY
;
A
#
# COMPACT_ATOMS: atom_id res chain seq x y z
N VAL A 1 -7.65 5.75 1.16
CA VAL A 1 -7.90 6.26 -0.21
C VAL A 1 -9.09 5.51 -0.76
N PRO A 2 -10.17 6.19 -1.21
CA PRO A 2 -11.33 5.51 -1.81
C PRO A 2 -10.91 4.74 -3.05
N SER A 3 -11.60 3.65 -3.34
CA SER A 3 -11.41 2.91 -4.59
C SER A 3 -11.70 3.81 -5.80
N CYS A 4 -11.15 3.49 -6.99
CA CYS A 4 -11.43 4.24 -8.21
C CYS A 4 -12.94 4.37 -8.46
N ALA A 5 -13.72 3.34 -8.15
CA ALA A 5 -15.18 3.34 -8.27
C ALA A 5 -15.84 4.33 -7.29
N GLU A 6 -15.41 4.35 -6.02
CA GLU A 6 -15.89 5.32 -5.02
C GLU A 6 -15.45 6.76 -5.33
N GLY A 7 -14.33 6.92 -6.05
CA GLY A 7 -13.87 8.21 -6.60
C GLY A 7 -14.61 8.67 -7.86
N GLY A 8 -15.59 7.91 -8.35
CA GLY A 8 -16.42 8.27 -9.51
C GLY A 8 -15.88 7.81 -10.87
N VAL A 9 -14.89 6.91 -10.91
CA VAL A 9 -14.39 6.33 -12.16
C VAL A 9 -15.31 5.21 -12.63
N PHE A 10 -15.85 5.35 -13.83
CA PHE A 10 -16.67 4.33 -14.46
C PHE A 10 -15.79 3.25 -15.07
N GLY A 11 -15.71 2.06 -14.44
CA GLY A 11 -14.71 1.03 -14.76
C GLY A 11 -14.65 0.56 -16.22
N VAL A 12 -15.72 0.72 -17.00
CA VAL A 12 -15.72 0.42 -18.44
C VAL A 12 -14.79 1.34 -19.23
N LEU A 13 -14.53 2.57 -18.76
CA LEU A 13 -13.61 3.51 -19.41
C LEU A 13 -12.16 3.03 -19.35
N PRO A 14 -11.55 2.81 -18.17
CA PRO A 14 -10.20 2.26 -18.11
C PRO A 14 -10.12 0.86 -18.71
N GLY A 15 -11.19 0.04 -18.64
CA GLY A 15 -11.25 -1.24 -19.33
C GLY A 15 -11.14 -1.11 -20.86
N THR A 16 -11.85 -0.13 -21.45
CA THR A 16 -11.79 0.15 -22.90
C THR A 16 -10.41 0.64 -23.31
N ILE A 17 -9.87 1.63 -22.61
CA ILE A 17 -8.53 2.17 -22.89
C ILE A 17 -7.45 1.09 -22.72
N GLY A 18 -7.56 0.26 -21.68
CA GLY A 18 -6.64 -0.85 -21.44
C GLY A 18 -6.64 -1.89 -22.56
N ALA A 19 -7.81 -2.23 -23.11
CA ALA A 19 -7.90 -3.13 -24.26
C ALA A 19 -7.25 -2.54 -25.53
N LEU A 20 -7.42 -1.24 -25.76
CA LEU A 20 -6.75 -0.53 -26.86
C LEU A 20 -5.22 -0.54 -26.65
N GLN A 21 -4.74 -0.26 -25.44
CA GLN A 21 -3.32 -0.31 -25.09
C GLN A 21 -2.73 -1.72 -25.28
N ALA A 22 -3.44 -2.77 -24.86
CA ALA A 22 -3.01 -4.15 -25.08
C ALA A 22 -2.89 -4.49 -26.57
N THR A 23 -3.81 -3.97 -27.39
CA THR A 23 -3.75 -4.12 -28.85
C THR A 23 -2.50 -3.45 -29.43
N GLU A 24 -2.15 -2.24 -28.98
CA GLU A 24 -0.91 -1.56 -29.39
C GLU A 24 0.34 -2.33 -28.96
N ALA A 25 0.35 -2.90 -27.75
CA ALA A 25 1.45 -3.73 -27.28
C ALA A 25 1.64 -4.98 -28.17
N LEU A 26 0.56 -5.65 -28.56
CA LEU A 26 0.61 -6.80 -29.47
C LEU A 26 1.17 -6.41 -30.85
N LYS A 27 0.75 -5.27 -31.41
CA LYS A 27 1.31 -4.76 -32.67
C LYS A 27 2.83 -4.57 -32.60
N LEU A 28 3.32 -3.99 -31.50
CA LEU A 28 4.75 -3.79 -31.27
C LEU A 28 5.52 -5.11 -31.11
N LEU A 29 4.99 -6.05 -30.32
CA LEU A 29 5.64 -7.33 -30.05
C LEU A 29 5.72 -8.24 -31.28
N LEU A 30 4.70 -8.19 -32.13
CA LEU A 30 4.60 -9.02 -33.33
C LEU A 30 5.17 -8.34 -34.58
N ASP A 31 5.57 -7.07 -34.48
CA ASP A 31 6.02 -6.24 -35.60
C ASP A 31 4.98 -6.19 -36.75
N ILE A 32 3.70 -5.96 -36.40
CA ILE A 32 2.58 -5.91 -37.36
C ILE A 32 1.78 -4.62 -37.24
N GLY A 33 1.20 -4.19 -38.37
CA GLY A 33 0.33 -3.02 -38.45
C GLY A 33 1.08 -1.70 -38.20
N GLU A 34 0.32 -0.63 -37.92
CA GLU A 34 0.88 0.69 -37.61
C GLU A 34 0.59 1.07 -36.15
N PRO A 35 1.61 1.08 -35.26
CA PRO A 35 1.45 1.49 -33.87
C PRO A 35 1.06 2.95 -33.69
N MET A 36 0.41 3.29 -32.57
CA MET A 36 0.06 4.66 -32.18
C MET A 36 1.24 5.49 -31.62
N ILE A 37 2.48 5.17 -31.99
CA ILE A 37 3.66 5.91 -31.54
C ILE A 37 3.55 7.38 -31.98
N GLY A 38 3.72 8.30 -31.02
CA GLY A 38 3.63 9.75 -31.26
C GLY A 38 2.21 10.27 -31.47
N ARG A 39 1.19 9.46 -31.19
CA ARG A 39 -0.22 9.85 -31.28
C ARG A 39 -0.89 9.74 -29.91
N LEU A 40 -1.73 10.73 -29.58
CA LEU A 40 -2.59 10.73 -28.41
C LEU A 40 -4.02 10.51 -28.89
N LEU A 41 -4.62 9.41 -28.43
CA LEU A 41 -6.02 9.09 -28.67
C LEU A 41 -6.88 9.75 -27.59
N LEU A 42 -7.88 10.52 -28.03
CA LEU A 42 -8.96 11.02 -27.20
C LEU A 42 -10.19 10.14 -27.44
N PHE A 43 -10.78 9.64 -26.38
CA PHE A 43 -11.99 8.82 -26.42
C PHE A 43 -13.10 9.52 -25.65
N ASP A 44 -14.15 9.93 -26.35
CA ASP A 44 -15.39 10.40 -25.75
C ASP A 44 -16.38 9.23 -25.72
N ALA A 45 -16.70 8.75 -24.52
CA ALA A 45 -17.61 7.62 -24.36
C ALA A 45 -19.09 8.00 -24.42
N LEU A 46 -19.43 9.28 -24.24
CA LEU A 46 -20.81 9.75 -24.31
C LEU A 46 -21.24 9.90 -25.77
N GLU A 47 -20.36 10.48 -26.59
CA GLU A 47 -20.57 10.61 -28.04
C GLU A 47 -20.11 9.39 -28.83
N MET A 48 -19.33 8.51 -28.19
CA MET A 48 -18.68 7.35 -28.80
C MET A 48 -17.78 7.74 -29.99
N SER A 49 -16.90 8.72 -29.77
CA SER A 49 -15.99 9.26 -30.78
C SER A 49 -14.52 9.06 -30.41
N PHE A 50 -13.67 9.03 -31.43
CA PHE A 50 -12.22 8.86 -31.31
C PHE A 50 -11.51 9.93 -32.12
N ASP A 51 -10.71 10.74 -31.44
CA ASP A 51 -9.88 11.78 -32.06
C ASP A 51 -8.40 11.49 -31.84
N GLU A 52 -7.57 11.71 -32.87
CA GLU A 52 -6.13 11.53 -32.79
C GLU A 52 -5.40 12.88 -32.84
N LEU A 53 -4.57 13.14 -31.83
CA LEU A 53 -3.65 14.27 -31.82
C LEU A 53 -2.22 13.78 -32.04
N ARG A 54 -1.52 14.39 -33.02
CA ARG A 54 -0.10 14.08 -33.26
C ARG A 54 0.78 14.88 -32.30
N LEU A 55 1.52 14.18 -31.46
CA LEU A 55 2.47 14.78 -30.52
C LEU A 55 3.87 14.84 -31.15
N LYS A 56 4.55 15.98 -30.95
CA LYS A 56 5.95 16.14 -31.33
C LYS A 56 6.81 16.24 -30.08
N LYS A 57 8.01 15.64 -30.12
CA LYS A 57 8.99 15.77 -29.04
C LYS A 57 9.32 17.25 -28.84
N ASN A 58 9.25 17.70 -27.59
CA ASN A 58 9.72 19.03 -27.22
C ASN A 58 11.26 19.03 -27.19
N PRO A 59 11.95 19.82 -28.03
CA PRO A 59 13.41 19.88 -28.02
C PRO A 59 13.98 20.39 -26.69
N ASN A 60 13.20 21.13 -25.91
CA ASN A 60 13.58 21.67 -24.59
C ASN A 60 12.99 20.85 -23.43
N CYS A 61 12.63 19.58 -23.63
CA CYS A 61 12.10 18.73 -22.57
C CYS A 61 13.14 18.52 -21.45
N ARG A 62 12.80 18.85 -20.20
CA ARG A 62 13.70 18.70 -19.04
C ARG A 62 14.11 17.24 -18.75
N VAL A 63 13.39 16.25 -19.30
CA VAL A 63 13.64 14.81 -19.08
C VAL A 63 14.35 14.17 -20.26
N CYS A 64 13.96 14.47 -21.50
CA CYS A 64 14.42 13.72 -22.68
C CYS A 64 14.98 14.60 -23.82
N SER A 65 15.24 15.88 -23.58
CA SER A 65 16.02 16.71 -24.51
C SER A 65 17.48 16.26 -24.61
N GLU A 66 18.25 16.89 -25.50
CA GLU A 66 19.70 16.67 -25.59
C GLU A 66 20.44 17.13 -24.31
N ASN A 67 19.85 18.05 -23.55
CA ASN A 67 20.38 18.57 -22.29
C ASN A 67 19.36 18.35 -21.15
N PRO A 68 19.18 17.11 -20.66
CA PRO A 68 18.22 16.82 -19.60
C PRO A 68 18.66 17.44 -18.26
N GLU A 69 17.70 18.03 -17.54
CA GLU A 69 17.89 18.54 -16.19
C GLU A 69 17.49 17.52 -15.12
N VAL A 70 16.52 16.66 -15.44
CA VAL A 70 16.07 15.56 -14.58
C VAL A 70 16.86 14.32 -14.97
N THR A 71 17.79 13.93 -14.11
CA THR A 71 18.73 12.80 -14.36
C THR A 71 18.55 11.64 -13.39
N GLU A 72 17.81 11.86 -12.31
CA GLU A 72 17.49 10.86 -11.29
C GLU A 72 16.02 10.98 -10.89
N LEU A 73 15.48 9.89 -10.35
CA LEU A 73 14.12 9.86 -9.82
C LEU A 73 14.10 10.54 -8.45
N ILE A 74 13.07 11.37 -8.23
CA ILE A 74 12.77 11.85 -6.87
C ILE A 74 12.09 10.74 -6.07
N ASP A 75 12.21 10.80 -4.75
CA ASP A 75 11.40 9.98 -3.85
C ASP A 75 9.93 10.43 -3.95
N TYR A 76 9.16 9.70 -4.75
CA TYR A 76 7.77 10.01 -5.06
C TYR A 76 6.86 9.82 -3.84
N GLU A 77 7.24 8.93 -2.90
CA GLU A 77 6.49 8.71 -1.67
C GLU A 77 6.66 9.90 -0.72
N ALA A 78 7.90 10.37 -0.55
CA ALA A 78 8.21 11.55 0.23
C ALA A 78 7.61 12.84 -0.39
N PHE A 79 7.53 12.91 -1.72
CA PHE A 79 7.00 14.07 -2.42
C PHE A 79 5.46 14.14 -2.43
N CYS A 80 4.79 13.02 -2.72
CA CYS A 80 3.32 13.01 -2.84
C CYS A 80 2.62 12.79 -1.49
N GLY A 81 3.29 12.24 -0.48
CA GLY A 81 2.64 11.85 0.78
C GLY A 81 1.58 10.76 0.59
N VAL A 82 1.61 10.05 -0.54
CA VAL A 82 0.75 8.92 -0.88
C VAL A 82 1.64 7.70 -1.06
N PRO A 83 1.43 6.60 -0.32
CA PRO A 83 2.26 5.42 -0.46
C PRO A 83 2.09 4.78 -1.84
N GLY A 84 3.20 4.36 -2.46
CA GLY A 84 3.18 3.62 -3.72
C GLY A 84 2.44 2.30 -3.55
N HIS A 85 1.64 1.93 -4.56
CA HIS A 85 0.93 0.64 -4.59
C HIS A 85 1.79 -0.51 -5.15
N ASP A 86 3.08 -0.26 -5.40
CA ASP A 86 3.97 -1.15 -6.17
C ASP A 86 5.15 -1.73 -5.35
N GLU A 87 5.10 -1.69 -4.01
CA GLU A 87 5.98 -2.53 -3.21
C GLU A 87 5.21 -3.76 -2.72
N GLU A 88 5.59 -4.94 -3.23
CA GLU A 88 5.43 -6.19 -2.49
C GLU A 88 5.82 -5.90 -1.05
N ALA A 89 4.85 -6.03 -0.12
CA ALA A 89 5.00 -5.72 1.29
C ALA A 89 6.44 -5.97 1.75
N GLY A 90 7.19 -4.87 1.96
CA GLY A 90 8.60 -4.92 2.33
C GLY A 90 8.76 -5.97 3.41
N GLN A 91 9.50 -7.04 3.11
CA GLN A 91 9.76 -8.08 4.08
C GLN A 91 10.57 -7.43 5.20
N LEU A 92 9.89 -7.11 6.30
CA LEU A 92 10.56 -6.69 7.51
C LEU A 92 11.64 -7.72 7.85
N PRO A 93 12.82 -7.29 8.35
CA PRO A 93 13.82 -8.23 8.80
C PRO A 93 13.18 -9.18 9.83
N SER A 94 13.51 -10.47 9.80
CA SER A 94 12.85 -11.49 10.63
C SER A 94 12.88 -11.18 12.14
N GLU A 95 13.84 -10.38 12.58
CA GLU A 95 13.94 -9.89 13.96
C GLU A 95 12.79 -8.97 14.37
N TRP A 96 12.08 -8.35 13.42
CA TRP A 96 10.92 -7.48 13.63
C TRP A 96 9.60 -8.23 13.46
N GLU A 97 9.61 -9.51 13.11
CA GLU A 97 8.41 -10.33 12.99
C GLU A 97 8.17 -11.13 14.28
N ILE A 98 6.91 -11.45 14.55
CA ILE A 98 6.47 -12.42 15.55
C ILE A 98 5.33 -13.26 14.97
N GLU A 99 5.41 -14.58 15.14
CA GLU A 99 4.34 -15.50 14.72
C GLU A 99 3.16 -15.43 15.72
N PRO A 100 1.91 -15.64 15.27
CA PRO A 100 0.74 -15.59 16.15
C PRO A 100 0.83 -16.51 17.37
N THR A 101 1.29 -17.75 17.15
CA THR A 101 1.45 -18.75 18.21
C THR A 101 2.53 -18.36 19.22
N GLU A 102 3.61 -17.69 18.79
CA GLU A 102 4.64 -17.19 19.69
C GLU A 102 4.10 -16.04 20.55
N LEU A 103 3.37 -15.10 19.94
CA LEU A 103 2.72 -14.01 20.69
C LEU A 103 1.74 -14.58 21.74
N ALA A 104 0.92 -15.55 21.37
CA ALA A 104 -0.04 -16.18 22.29
C ALA A 104 0.65 -16.79 23.52
N GLN A 105 1.75 -17.53 23.32
CA GLN A 105 2.54 -18.09 24.41
C GLN A 105 3.11 -17.03 25.34
N ARG A 106 3.59 -15.90 24.79
CA ARG A 106 4.10 -14.78 25.62
C ARG A 106 3.02 -14.16 26.48
N LEU A 107 1.82 -13.96 25.91
CA LEU A 107 0.67 -13.42 26.64
C LEU A 107 0.21 -14.39 27.74
N GLU A 108 0.19 -15.69 27.48
CA GLU A 108 -0.13 -16.72 28.49
C GLU A 108 0.88 -16.75 29.64
N ARG A 109 2.17 -16.49 29.36
CA ARG A 109 3.22 -16.34 30.39
C ARG A 109 3.09 -15.05 31.20
N GLY A 110 2.17 -14.15 30.85
CA GLY A 110 1.97 -12.87 31.51
C GLY A 110 3.09 -11.87 31.21
N GLU A 111 3.79 -12.03 30.08
CA GLU A 111 4.75 -11.03 29.63
C GLU A 111 4.05 -9.71 29.31
N ARG A 112 4.69 -8.60 29.68
CA ARG A 112 4.17 -7.27 29.39
C ARG A 112 4.53 -6.88 27.96
N VAL A 113 3.56 -6.97 27.07
CA VAL A 113 3.65 -6.55 25.67
C VAL A 113 2.45 -5.66 25.38
N ARG A 114 2.68 -4.50 24.75
CA ARG A 114 1.61 -3.64 24.28
C ARG A 114 1.15 -4.08 22.90
N LEU A 115 -0.14 -4.35 22.76
CA LEU A 115 -0.74 -4.75 21.50
C LEU A 115 -1.30 -3.51 20.80
N ILE A 116 -0.76 -3.17 19.64
CA ILE A 116 -1.13 -1.96 18.90
C ILE A 116 -1.88 -2.37 17.62
N ASP A 117 -3.17 -2.05 17.57
CA ASP A 117 -4.03 -2.28 16.41
C ASP A 117 -4.01 -1.05 15.50
N VAL A 118 -3.45 -1.18 14.30
CA VAL A 118 -3.35 -0.06 13.34
C VAL A 118 -4.44 -0.09 12.27
N ARG A 119 -5.50 -0.87 12.50
CA ARG A 119 -6.69 -0.92 11.66
C ARG A 119 -7.55 0.33 11.81
N GLU A 120 -8.58 0.41 10.97
CA GLU A 120 -9.59 1.46 11.07
C GLU A 120 -10.60 1.14 12.18
N PRO A 121 -11.20 2.17 12.84
CA PRO A 121 -12.14 1.95 13.95
C PRO A 121 -13.29 0.99 13.66
N HIS A 122 -13.82 1.01 12.43
CA HIS A 122 -14.94 0.16 12.01
C HIS A 122 -14.57 -1.34 11.88
N GLU A 123 -13.28 -1.68 11.81
CA GLU A 123 -12.83 -3.08 11.76
C GLU A 123 -12.87 -3.76 13.14
N LEU A 124 -12.92 -2.98 14.23
CA LEU A 124 -12.93 -3.50 15.60
C LEU A 124 -14.27 -4.11 15.99
N ASP A 125 -15.35 -3.72 15.31
CA ASP A 125 -16.69 -4.30 15.49
C ASP A 125 -16.78 -5.71 14.90
N ILE A 126 -15.85 -6.06 13.99
CA ILE A 126 -15.78 -7.37 13.35
C ILE A 126 -14.96 -8.34 14.21
N SER A 127 -13.73 -7.94 14.55
CA SER A 127 -12.78 -8.81 15.26
C SER A 127 -11.80 -7.96 16.06
N ARG A 128 -11.43 -8.41 17.26
CA ARG A 128 -10.54 -7.69 18.19
C ARG A 128 -9.74 -8.68 19.03
N ILE A 129 -8.45 -8.39 19.23
CA ILE A 129 -7.62 -9.08 20.22
C ILE A 129 -7.79 -8.36 21.57
N GLU A 130 -8.08 -9.10 22.63
CA GLU A 130 -8.27 -8.53 23.97
C GLU A 130 -7.00 -7.80 24.44
N GLY A 131 -7.18 -6.61 25.03
CA GLY A 131 -6.05 -5.78 25.49
C GLY A 131 -5.35 -4.97 24.39
N ALA A 132 -5.79 -5.05 23.12
CA ALA A 132 -5.23 -4.23 22.05
C ALA A 132 -5.72 -2.78 22.10
N GLU A 133 -4.77 -1.85 21.93
CA GLU A 133 -4.98 -0.41 21.85
C GLU A 133 -5.07 0.03 20.39
N LEU A 134 -6.08 0.84 20.04
CA LEU A 134 -6.32 1.27 18.67
C LEU A 134 -5.55 2.55 18.33
N PHE A 135 -4.66 2.46 17.33
CA PHE A 135 -3.92 3.58 16.77
C PHE A 135 -3.90 3.47 15.24
N PRO A 136 -4.94 3.98 14.53
CA PRO A 136 -5.07 3.80 13.09
C PRO A 136 -3.83 4.31 12.35
N LEU A 137 -3.37 3.56 11.34
CA LEU A 137 -2.10 3.86 10.63
C LEU A 137 -2.04 5.32 10.14
N GLY A 138 -3.15 5.86 9.62
CA GLY A 138 -3.21 7.23 9.10
C GLY A 138 -2.98 8.33 10.15
N GLY A 139 -3.24 8.03 11.43
CA GLY A 139 -3.02 8.96 12.56
C GLY A 139 -1.77 8.66 13.39
N LEU A 140 -1.10 7.53 13.14
CA LEU A 140 -0.03 7.02 14.00
C LEU A 140 1.13 8.00 14.20
N ALA A 141 1.51 8.75 13.16
CA ALA A 141 2.56 9.76 13.23
C ALA A 141 2.24 10.90 14.22
N ALA A 142 0.96 11.27 14.35
CA ALA A 142 0.53 12.32 15.28
C ALA A 142 0.51 11.82 16.74
N SER A 143 0.27 10.52 16.93
CA SER A 143 0.22 9.85 18.24
C SER A 143 1.57 9.32 18.73
N LEU A 144 2.69 9.67 18.10
CA LEU A 144 4.03 9.19 18.50
C LEU A 144 4.36 9.46 19.98
N HIS A 145 3.81 10.52 20.55
CA HIS A 145 4.01 10.92 21.94
C HIS A 145 3.32 10.00 22.97
N GLU A 146 2.42 9.12 22.52
CA GLU A 146 1.70 8.14 23.36
C GLU A 146 2.48 6.83 23.51
N PHE A 147 3.60 6.67 22.81
CA PHE A 147 4.46 5.50 22.87
C PHE A 147 5.71 5.78 23.71
N ASP A 148 6.08 4.80 24.54
CA ASP A 148 7.35 4.80 25.26
C ASP A 148 8.33 3.83 24.58
N SER A 149 9.55 4.30 24.30
CA SER A 149 10.64 3.50 23.75
C SER A 149 11.05 2.31 24.62
N ALA A 150 10.71 2.33 25.90
CA ALA A 150 10.99 1.25 26.85
C ALA A 150 10.03 0.06 26.68
N ASP A 151 8.82 0.29 26.16
CA ASP A 151 7.79 -0.74 26.00
C ASP A 151 8.10 -1.65 24.81
N GLU A 152 7.87 -2.95 24.98
CA GLU A 152 7.81 -3.88 23.85
C GLU A 152 6.41 -3.82 23.25
N MET A 153 6.35 -3.52 21.95
CA MET A 153 5.12 -3.33 21.21
C MET A 153 5.00 -4.35 20.10
N VAL A 154 3.85 -5.01 20.02
CA VAL A 154 3.46 -5.86 18.90
C VAL A 154 2.33 -5.18 18.16
N ILE A 155 2.60 -4.85 16.91
CA ILE A 155 1.74 -4.08 16.04
C ILE A 155 1.10 -5.03 15.03
N PHE A 156 -0.20 -4.89 14.83
CA PHE A 156 -0.92 -5.73 13.89
C PHE A 156 -1.97 -4.96 13.12
N CYS A 157 -2.31 -5.49 11.95
CA CYS A 157 -3.47 -5.05 11.19
C CYS A 157 -4.29 -6.26 10.76
N LYS A 158 -5.10 -6.12 9.70
CA LYS A 158 -5.86 -7.22 9.12
C LYS A 158 -4.99 -8.41 8.66
N SER A 159 -3.96 -8.14 7.86
CA SER A 159 -3.17 -9.15 7.15
C SER A 159 -1.64 -9.00 7.27
N GLY A 160 -1.15 -8.02 8.04
CA GLY A 160 0.28 -7.77 8.26
C GLY A 160 0.88 -6.61 7.44
N SER A 161 0.24 -6.14 6.37
CA SER A 161 0.80 -5.11 5.47
C SER A 161 0.85 -3.71 6.12
N ARG A 162 -0.29 -3.24 6.66
CA ARG A 162 -0.35 -1.92 7.34
C ARG A 162 0.50 -1.87 8.60
N SER A 163 0.62 -2.99 9.32
CA SER A 163 1.43 -3.06 10.53
C SER A 163 2.93 -3.10 10.22
N ALA A 164 3.35 -3.68 9.09
CA ALA A 164 4.72 -3.54 8.63
C ALA A 164 5.11 -2.07 8.41
N ARG A 165 4.24 -1.29 7.78
CA ARG A 165 4.46 0.15 7.61
C ARG A 165 4.47 0.93 8.93
N ALA A 166 3.59 0.57 9.87
CA ALA A 166 3.59 1.16 11.20
C ALA A 166 4.91 0.90 11.95
N VAL A 167 5.44 -0.32 11.81
CA VAL A 167 6.72 -0.72 12.37
C VAL A 167 7.86 0.11 11.78
N GLU A 168 7.93 0.29 10.45
CA GLU A 168 8.92 1.16 9.80
C GLU A 168 8.85 2.60 10.29
N LEU A 169 7.64 3.15 10.43
CA LEU A 169 7.42 4.52 10.90
C LEU A 169 7.96 4.69 12.33
N LEU A 170 7.60 3.78 13.23
CA LEU A 170 8.08 3.82 14.62
C LEU A 170 9.59 3.53 14.70
N ALA A 171 10.12 2.63 13.87
CA ALA A 171 11.56 2.40 13.75
C ALA A 171 12.32 3.68 13.35
N GLY A 172 11.81 4.39 12.34
CA GLY A 172 12.34 5.67 11.88
C GLY A 172 12.29 6.76 12.95
N ALA A 173 11.27 6.73 13.82
CA ALA A 173 11.15 7.63 14.97
C ALA A 173 12.06 7.24 16.17
N GLY A 174 12.82 6.15 16.07
CA GLY A 174 13.80 5.75 17.09
C GLY A 174 13.37 4.63 18.02
N PHE A 175 12.15 4.10 17.86
CA PHE A 175 11.69 2.94 18.62
C PHE A 175 12.43 1.67 18.14
N ARG A 176 12.72 0.76 19.07
CA ARG A 176 13.56 -0.44 18.79
C ARG A 176 12.94 -1.75 19.25
N LYS A 177 12.00 -1.71 20.19
CA LYS A 177 11.31 -2.91 20.71
C LYS A 177 9.97 -3.08 20.01
N LEU A 178 10.03 -3.31 18.71
CA LEU A 178 8.88 -3.37 17.83
C LEU A 178 8.79 -4.74 17.17
N LYS A 179 7.57 -5.25 17.08
CA LYS A 179 7.25 -6.51 16.42
C LYS A 179 6.02 -6.34 15.54
N ASN A 180 6.06 -6.86 14.33
CA ASN A 180 4.92 -7.02 13.44
C ASN A 180 4.30 -8.40 13.68
N LEU A 181 2.99 -8.46 13.90
CA LEU A 181 2.28 -9.73 13.95
C LEU A 181 2.13 -10.28 12.54
N ARG A 182 2.83 -11.38 12.25
CA ARG A 182 2.84 -11.98 10.92
C ARG A 182 1.44 -12.41 10.50
N GLY A 183 1.02 -11.95 9.31
CA GLY A 183 -0.31 -12.26 8.77
C GLY A 183 -1.48 -11.57 9.50
N GLY A 184 -1.20 -10.69 10.48
CA GLY A 184 -2.19 -9.89 11.20
C GLY A 184 -3.22 -10.69 11.97
N ILE A 185 -4.35 -10.04 12.29
CA ILE A 185 -5.45 -10.66 13.05
C ILE A 185 -6.08 -11.85 12.32
N ASN A 186 -6.01 -11.90 10.98
CA ASN A 186 -6.51 -13.05 10.22
C ASN A 186 -5.64 -14.30 10.42
N ALA A 187 -4.34 -14.16 10.65
CA ALA A 187 -3.48 -15.29 11.02
C ALA A 187 -3.71 -15.69 12.48
N TRP A 188 -3.84 -14.71 13.38
CA TRP A 188 -4.24 -14.94 14.76
C TRP A 188 -5.55 -15.74 14.87
N ALA A 189 -6.57 -15.36 14.11
CA ALA A 189 -7.85 -16.07 14.11
C ALA A 189 -7.74 -17.51 13.55
N ARG A 190 -6.79 -17.78 12.64
CA ARG A 190 -6.58 -19.13 12.10
C ARG A 190 -5.81 -20.04 13.05
N GLU A 191 -4.85 -19.47 13.77
CA GLU A 191 -3.82 -20.24 14.48
C GLU A 191 -3.98 -20.24 16.00
N VAL A 192 -4.62 -19.21 16.56
CA VAL A 192 -4.73 -19.00 18.01
C VAL A 192 -6.19 -18.98 18.46
N ASP A 193 -7.03 -18.14 17.85
CA ASP A 193 -8.42 -17.98 18.26
C ASP A 193 -9.40 -18.11 17.09
N SER A 194 -9.82 -19.35 16.81
CA SER A 194 -10.77 -19.67 15.74
C SER A 194 -12.19 -19.17 15.99
N SER A 195 -12.48 -18.56 17.13
CA SER A 195 -13.77 -17.91 17.39
C SER A 195 -13.87 -16.53 16.73
N LEU A 196 -12.73 -15.91 16.41
CA LEU A 196 -12.68 -14.62 15.75
C LEU A 196 -13.01 -14.75 14.25
N PRO A 197 -13.89 -13.89 13.70
CA PRO A 197 -14.24 -13.95 12.29
C PRO A 197 -13.08 -13.47 11.41
N LEU A 198 -12.87 -14.20 10.31
CA LEU A 198 -12.01 -13.79 9.20
C LEU A 198 -12.78 -12.84 8.29
N TYR A 199 -12.10 -11.82 7.79
CA TYR A 199 -12.66 -10.88 6.83
C TYR A 199 -11.60 -10.39 5.85
#